data_AF-A0A545TLU2-F1
#
_entry.id   AF-A0A545TLU2-F1
#
_cell.length_a   1.000
_cell.length_b   1.000
_cell.length_c   1.000
_cell.angle_alpha   90.00
_cell.angle_beta   90.00
_cell.angle_gamma   90.00
#
_symmetry.space_group_name_H-M   'P 1'
#
loop_
_entity.id
_entity.type
_entity.pdbx_description
1 polymer ?
#
loop_
_entity_poly.entity_id
_entity_poly.type
_entity_poly.pdbx_seq_one_letter_code
_entity_poly.pdbx_strand_id
1 'polypeptide(L)'
;MTKIAATPLLIVVLSAPLFAFAEAITREQALHLMDNCQAIRPEKIARLKEQEIQRCIENGRAADYCERYYATLGQARNTNGDYSPGLLWDEPVCKKALAAEKYFKANPRKSLYQR
;
A
#
# COMPACT_ATOMS: atom_id res chain seq x y z
N MET A 1 -26.84 28.40 -51.87
CA MET A 1 -25.56 28.35 -51.14
C MET A 1 -25.92 28.29 -49.66
N THR A 2 -25.64 27.28 -48.82
CA THR A 2 -24.82 26.06 -48.89
C THR A 2 -25.34 25.16 -47.76
N LYS A 3 -25.61 23.87 -48.00
CA LYS A 3 -26.09 22.93 -46.97
C LYS A 3 -24.88 22.28 -46.29
N ILE A 4 -24.73 22.44 -44.98
CA ILE A 4 -23.68 21.79 -44.19
C ILE A 4 -24.19 20.40 -43.81
N ALA A 5 -23.59 19.37 -44.39
CA ALA A 5 -23.84 17.97 -44.03
C ALA A 5 -23.01 17.63 -42.78
N ALA A 6 -23.68 17.26 -41.68
CA ALA A 6 -23.03 16.76 -40.48
C ALA A 6 -22.73 15.26 -40.63
N THR A 7 -21.45 14.90 -40.75
CA THR A 7 -20.99 13.51 -40.77
C THR A 7 -20.75 13.06 -39.33
N PRO A 8 -21.30 11.93 -38.86
CA PRO A 8 -21.03 11.44 -37.52
C PRO A 8 -19.62 10.83 -37.48
N LEU A 9 -18.75 11.42 -36.66
CA LEU A 9 -17.42 10.92 -36.35
C LEU A 9 -17.56 9.67 -35.48
N LEU A 10 -17.38 8.49 -36.08
CA LEU A 10 -17.35 7.19 -35.39
C LEU A 10 -16.05 7.10 -34.57
N ILE A 11 -16.13 7.37 -33.26
CA ILE A 11 -15.01 7.20 -32.33
C ILE A 11 -14.86 5.69 -32.06
N VAL A 12 -13.92 5.05 -32.77
CA VAL A 12 -13.49 3.69 -32.45
C VAL A 12 -12.59 3.77 -31.22
N VAL A 13 -13.13 3.43 -30.06
CA VAL A 13 -12.36 3.25 -28.83
C VAL A 13 -11.57 1.95 -28.99
N LEU A 14 -10.30 2.05 -29.41
CA LEU A 14 -9.33 0.96 -29.28
C LEU A 14 -9.09 0.73 -27.79
N SER A 15 -9.80 -0.24 -27.22
CA SER A 15 -9.47 -0.82 -25.92
C SER A 15 -8.18 -1.62 -26.06
N ALA A 16 -7.04 -0.97 -25.79
CA ALA A 16 -5.78 -1.68 -25.67
C ALA A 16 -5.93 -2.73 -24.54
N PRO A 17 -5.63 -4.02 -24.79
CA PRO A 17 -5.60 -5.01 -23.74
C PRO A 17 -4.47 -4.62 -22.78
N LEU A 18 -4.84 -4.31 -21.54
CA LEU A 18 -3.91 -4.26 -20.42
C LEU A 18 -3.39 -5.67 -20.23
N PHE A 19 -2.32 -6.03 -20.94
CA PHE A 19 -1.56 -7.23 -20.67
C PHE A 19 -1.02 -7.11 -19.24
N ALA A 20 -1.73 -7.73 -18.31
CA ALA A 20 -1.21 -8.03 -16.99
C ALA A 20 -0.09 -9.06 -17.19
N PHE A 21 1.12 -8.58 -17.44
CA PHE A 21 2.30 -9.42 -17.34
C PHE A 21 2.37 -9.92 -15.89
N ALA A 22 2.17 -11.23 -15.71
CA ALA A 22 2.49 -11.91 -14.46
C ALA A 22 3.99 -11.74 -14.22
N GLU A 23 4.34 -10.69 -13.48
CA GLU A 23 5.72 -10.35 -13.17
C GLU A 23 6.31 -11.48 -12.32
N ALA A 24 7.29 -12.20 -12.86
CA ALA A 24 8.02 -13.21 -12.13
C ALA A 24 8.95 -12.52 -11.13
N ILE A 25 8.73 -12.75 -9.83
CA ILE A 25 9.50 -12.16 -8.74
C ILE A 25 10.58 -13.17 -8.31
N THR A 26 11.84 -12.76 -8.33
CA THR A 26 12.97 -13.52 -7.75
C THR A 26 13.02 -13.37 -6.22
N ARG A 27 13.83 -14.18 -5.55
CA ARG A 27 14.08 -14.03 -4.10
C ARG A 27 14.67 -12.66 -3.74
N GLU A 28 15.63 -12.19 -4.53
CA GLU A 28 16.25 -10.88 -4.35
C GLU A 28 15.23 -9.75 -4.54
N GLN A 29 14.40 -9.83 -5.57
CA GLN A 29 13.33 -8.85 -5.79
C GLN A 29 12.30 -8.88 -4.65
N ALA A 30 12.01 -10.04 -4.07
CA ALA A 30 11.12 -10.13 -2.89
C ALA A 30 11.71 -9.42 -1.67
N LEU A 31 13.03 -9.49 -1.45
CA LEU A 31 13.72 -8.74 -0.40
C LEU A 31 13.63 -7.24 -0.66
N HIS A 32 13.94 -6.79 -1.88
CA HIS A 32 13.80 -5.38 -2.25
C HIS A 32 12.36 -4.85 -2.10
N LEU A 33 11.35 -5.65 -2.45
CA LEU A 33 9.95 -5.29 -2.21
C LEU A 33 9.65 -5.12 -0.72
N MET A 34 10.22 -5.97 0.14
CA MET A 34 10.08 -5.83 1.59
C MET A 34 10.79 -4.59 2.11
N ASP A 35 12.02 -4.32 1.66
CA ASP A 35 12.77 -3.11 2.05
C ASP A 35 12.01 -1.85 1.64
N ASN A 36 11.48 -1.82 0.42
CA ASN A 36 10.65 -0.71 -0.07
C ASN A 36 9.37 -0.56 0.75
N CYS A 37 8.69 -1.66 1.09
CA CYS A 37 7.55 -1.64 1.99
C CYS A 37 7.91 -1.03 3.36
N GLN A 38 9.03 -1.46 3.94
CA GLN A 38 9.48 -0.99 5.24
C GLN A 38 9.92 0.48 5.20
N ALA A 39 10.48 0.96 4.08
CA ALA A 39 10.89 2.35 3.91
C ALA A 39 9.70 3.31 3.81
N ILE A 40 8.64 2.94 3.10
CA ILE A 40 7.46 3.83 2.92
C ILE A 40 6.58 3.94 4.16
N ARG A 41 6.58 2.92 5.03
CA ARG A 41 5.66 2.84 6.17
C ARG A 41 5.89 3.95 7.18
N PRO A 42 7.13 4.21 7.67
CA PRO A 42 7.39 5.28 8.63
C PRO A 42 6.94 6.65 8.14
N GLU A 43 7.19 6.98 6.87
CA GLU A 43 6.81 8.27 6.29
C GLU A 43 5.29 8.47 6.32
N LYS A 44 4.53 7.48 5.83
CA LYS A 44 3.07 7.56 5.84
C LYS A 44 2.49 7.51 7.25
N ILE A 45 3.06 6.71 8.15
CA ILE A 45 2.64 6.64 9.56
C ILE A 45 2.90 7.97 10.26
N ALA A 46 4.03 8.63 10.02
CA ALA A 46 4.35 9.93 10.59
C ALA A 46 3.30 10.98 10.19
N ARG A 47 2.97 11.04 8.89
CA ARG A 47 1.92 11.93 8.39
C ARG A 47 0.56 11.65 9.02
N LEU A 48 0.17 10.38 9.15
CA LEU A 48 -1.07 10.01 9.83
C LEU A 48 -1.05 10.41 11.30
N LYS A 49 0.09 10.22 11.97
CA LYS A 49 0.26 10.59 13.38
C LYS A 49 0.09 12.09 13.59
N GLU A 50 0.70 12.92 12.74
CA GLU A 50 0.52 14.37 12.78
C GLU A 50 -0.95 14.77 12.59
N GLN A 51 -1.63 14.17 11.60
CA GLN A 51 -3.06 14.43 11.35
C GLN A 51 -3.94 14.05 12.55
N GLU A 52 -3.68 12.91 13.17
CA GLU A 52 -4.45 12.45 14.33
C GLU A 52 -4.16 13.27 15.60
N ILE A 53 -2.90 13.68 15.82
CA ILE A 53 -2.54 14.60 16.92
C ILE A 53 -3.26 15.94 16.73
N GLN A 54 -3.20 16.51 15.53
CA GLN A 54 -3.85 17.78 15.23
C GLN A 54 -5.36 17.71 15.45
N ARG A 55 -6.02 16.66 14.94
CA ARG A 55 -7.45 16.43 15.18
C ARG A 55 -7.78 16.30 16.67
N CYS A 56 -6.92 15.63 17.44
CA CYS A 56 -7.11 15.49 18.89
C CYS A 56 -7.05 16.83 19.62
N ILE A 57 -6.14 17.72 19.23
CA ILE A 57 -6.03 19.08 19.76
C ILE A 57 -7.25 19.91 19.37
N GLU A 58 -7.69 19.84 18.11
CA GLU A 58 -8.90 20.53 17.61
C GLU A 58 -10.16 20.12 18.36
N ASN A 59 -10.21 18.88 18.86
CA ASN A 59 -11.28 18.38 19.72
C ASN A 59 -11.15 18.82 21.19
N GLY A 60 -10.27 19.78 21.50
CA GLY A 60 -10.14 20.40 22.82
C GLY A 60 -9.26 19.63 23.82
N ARG A 61 -8.44 18.68 23.36
CA ARG A 61 -7.48 17.98 24.23
C ARG A 61 -6.16 18.73 24.30
N ALA A 62 -5.44 18.56 25.41
CA ALA A 62 -4.11 19.12 25.57
C ALA A 62 -3.11 18.45 24.61
N ALA A 63 -2.17 19.23 24.06
CA ALA A 63 -1.21 18.75 23.07
C ALA A 63 -0.34 17.61 23.61
N ASP A 64 0.14 17.72 24.86
CA ASP A 64 0.96 16.71 25.52
C ASP A 64 0.21 15.36 25.68
N TYR A 65 -1.10 15.41 25.93
CA TYR A 65 -1.95 14.23 25.96
C TYR A 65 -2.03 13.58 24.58
N CYS A 66 -2.29 14.36 23.53
CA CYS A 66 -2.43 13.84 22.17
C CYS A 66 -1.13 13.20 21.66
N GLU A 67 0.02 13.83 21.89
CA GLU A 67 1.32 13.30 21.50
C GLU A 67 1.63 11.95 22.17
N ARG A 68 1.37 11.84 23.49
CA ARG A 68 1.53 10.57 24.22
C ARG A 68 0.54 9.52 23.73
N TYR A 69 -0.71 9.89 23.51
CA TYR A 69 -1.77 8.98 23.09
C TYR A 69 -1.48 8.35 21.72
N TYR A 70 -1.02 9.15 20.76
CA TYR A 70 -0.66 8.68 19.43
C TYR A 70 0.82 8.27 19.29
N ALA A 71 1.58 8.19 20.39
CA ALA A 71 3.00 7.88 20.37
C ALA A 71 3.32 6.58 19.62
N THR A 72 2.48 5.56 19.83
CA THR A 72 2.63 4.20 19.27
C THR A 72 1.76 3.95 18.04
N LEU A 73 1.17 4.99 17.44
CA LEU A 73 0.36 4.84 16.23
C LEU A 73 1.17 4.14 15.12
N GLY A 74 0.56 3.17 14.46
CA GLY A 74 1.20 2.41 13.38
C GLY A 74 2.04 1.22 13.83
N GLN A 75 2.32 1.07 15.12
CA GLN A 75 3.02 -0.09 15.67
C GLN A 75 2.08 -1.30 15.76
N ALA A 76 2.64 -2.50 15.63
CA ALA A 76 1.91 -3.73 15.93
C ALA A 76 1.60 -3.77 17.43
N ARG A 77 0.43 -4.30 17.79
CA ARG A 77 0.02 -4.42 19.19
C ARG A 77 -0.37 -5.86 19.48
N ASN A 78 -0.04 -6.31 20.67
CA ASN A 78 -0.54 -7.55 21.22
C ASN A 78 -1.22 -7.21 22.55
N THR A 79 -2.53 -7.39 22.62
CA THR A 79 -3.32 -7.11 23.83
C THR A 79 -4.14 -8.33 24.17
N ASN A 80 -3.94 -8.90 25.37
CA ASN A 80 -4.68 -10.06 25.86
C ASN A 80 -4.67 -11.28 24.91
N GLY A 81 -3.59 -11.46 24.13
CA GLY A 81 -3.46 -12.55 23.16
C GLY A 81 -3.92 -12.20 21.74
N ASP A 82 -4.58 -11.06 21.54
CA ASP A 82 -4.99 -10.59 20.23
C ASP A 82 -3.86 -9.78 19.57
N TYR A 83 -3.34 -10.33 18.47
CA TYR A 83 -2.37 -9.64 17.62
C TYR A 83 -3.08 -8.75 16.60
N SER A 84 -2.78 -7.45 16.65
CA SER A 84 -3.12 -6.49 15.62
C SER A 84 -1.86 -6.14 14.82
N PRO A 85 -1.81 -6.42 13.50
CA PRO A 85 -0.70 -5.97 12.69
C PRO A 85 -0.65 -4.44 12.69
N GLY A 86 0.57 -3.89 12.66
CA GLY A 86 0.76 -2.44 12.54
C GLY A 86 0.08 -1.85 11.29
N LEU A 87 -0.01 -0.53 11.20
CA LEU A 87 -0.71 0.10 10.07
C LEU A 87 0.08 -0.03 8.76
N LEU A 88 -0.62 0.06 7.62
CA LEU A 88 -0.05 0.15 6.26
C LEU A 88 0.72 -1.08 5.77
N TRP A 89 0.50 -2.25 6.36
CA TRP A 89 0.97 -3.52 5.78
C TRP A 89 0.17 -3.93 4.52
N ASP A 90 -0.96 -3.29 4.27
CA ASP A 90 -1.86 -3.55 3.14
C ASP A 90 -1.58 -2.65 1.92
N GLU A 91 -0.55 -1.80 1.98
CA GLU A 91 -0.05 -1.03 0.84
C GLU A 91 0.33 -1.96 -0.33
N PRO A 92 0.17 -1.55 -1.60
CA PRO A 92 0.40 -2.42 -2.76
C PRO A 92 1.78 -3.10 -2.76
N VAL A 93 2.83 -2.36 -2.44
CA VAL A 93 4.20 -2.89 -2.35
C VAL A 93 4.34 -3.89 -1.20
N CYS A 94 3.74 -3.61 -0.04
CA CYS A 94 3.73 -4.50 1.11
C CYS A 94 2.96 -5.79 0.85
N LYS A 95 1.79 -5.71 0.20
CA LYS A 95 1.01 -6.89 -0.23
C LYS A 95 1.81 -7.79 -1.17
N LYS A 96 2.52 -7.19 -2.14
CA LYS A 96 3.41 -7.94 -3.06
C LYS A 96 4.57 -8.58 -2.29
N ALA A 97 5.23 -7.83 -1.40
CA ALA A 97 6.33 -8.32 -0.58
C ALA A 97 5.91 -9.51 0.31
N LEU A 98 4.83 -9.35 1.07
CA LEU A 98 4.30 -10.39 1.97
C LEU A 98 3.86 -11.64 1.21
N ALA A 99 3.27 -11.47 0.02
CA ALA A 99 2.88 -12.61 -0.82
C ALA A 99 4.11 -13.39 -1.31
N ALA A 100 5.13 -12.68 -1.81
CA ALA A 100 6.37 -13.30 -2.29
C ALA A 100 7.14 -13.97 -1.13
N GLU A 101 7.25 -13.30 0.02
CA GLU A 101 7.87 -13.84 1.23
C GLU A 101 7.17 -15.13 1.67
N LYS A 102 5.84 -15.11 1.78
CA LYS A 102 5.03 -16.28 2.15
C LYS A 102 5.28 -17.44 1.16
N TYR A 103 5.30 -17.15 -0.14
CA TYR A 103 5.56 -18.14 -1.17
C TYR A 103 6.94 -18.78 -1.00
N PHE A 104 8.00 -17.98 -0.86
CA PHE A 104 9.37 -18.49 -0.78
C PHE A 104 9.67 -19.21 0.55
N LYS A 105 9.01 -18.83 1.64
CA LYS A 105 9.05 -19.58 2.92
C LYS A 105 8.39 -20.95 2.77
N ALA A 106 7.23 -21.03 2.11
CA ALA A 106 6.56 -22.29 1.85
C ALA A 106 7.29 -23.17 0.80
N ASN A 107 8.07 -22.54 -0.08
CA ASN A 107 8.75 -23.20 -1.21
C ASN A 107 10.25 -22.88 -1.23
N PRO A 108 11.05 -23.40 -0.27
CA PRO A 108 12.45 -22.99 -0.08
C PRO A 108 13.37 -23.32 -1.28
N ARG A 109 13.00 -24.28 -2.13
CA ARG A 109 13.76 -24.66 -3.33
C ARG A 109 13.38 -23.89 -4.59
N LYS A 110 12.31 -23.09 -4.56
CA LYS A 110 11.88 -22.29 -5.72
C LYS A 110 12.68 -21.00 -5.80
N SER A 111 13.05 -20.61 -7.02
CA SER A 111 13.79 -19.38 -7.32
C SER A 111 12.89 -18.23 -7.81
N LEU A 112 11.66 -18.55 -8.26
CA LEU A 112 10.71 -17.59 -8.82
C LEU A 112 9.32 -17.75 -8.18
N TYR A 113 8.66 -16.62 -7.96
CA TYR A 113 7.24 -16.50 -7.64
C TYR A 113 6.53 -15.87 -8.84
N GLN A 114 5.48 -16.51 -9.33
CA GLN A 114 4.62 -15.98 -10.40
C GLN A 114 3.20 -15.92 -9.87
N ARG A 115 2.55 -14.76 -10.02
CA ARG A 115 1.19 -14.50 -9.55
C ARG A 115 0.24 -14.36 -10.71
#